data_AF-A0A5J9UIG8-F1
#
_entry.id   AF-A0A5J9UIG8-F1
#
_cell.length_a   1.000
_cell.length_b   1.000
_cell.length_c   1.000
_cell.angle_alpha   90.00
_cell.angle_beta   90.00
_cell.angle_gamma   90.00
#
_symmetry.space_group_name_H-M   'P 1'
#
loop_
_entity.id
_entity.type
_entity.pdbx_description
1 polymer ?
#
loop_
_entity_poly.entity_id
_entity_poly.type
_entity_poly.pdbx_seq_one_letter_code
_entity_poly.pdbx_strand_id
1 'polypeptide(L)' 'MSTMKFCRECNNILYPKEDRANKILLFACRNCDHQATARGEEGMTLFFVCANPSCGHRWRD' A
#
# COMPACT_ATOMS: atom_id res chain seq x y z
N MET A 1 12.99 1.84 -1.72
CA MET A 1 13.00 2.76 -0.56
C MET A 1 11.60 2.76 0.06
N SER A 2 11.48 2.45 1.34
CA SER A 2 10.18 2.52 2.04
C SER A 2 9.80 4.00 2.20
N THR A 3 8.65 4.42 1.67
CA THR A 3 8.19 5.82 1.75
C THR A 3 7.56 6.07 3.12
N MET A 4 8.04 7.08 3.85
CA MET A 4 7.41 7.49 5.12
C MET A 4 6.04 8.10 4.81
N LYS A 5 4.99 7.63 5.50
CA LYS A 5 3.62 8.13 5.34
C LYS A 5 3.27 9.10 6.48
N PHE A 6 2.62 10.21 6.14
CA PHE A 6 2.19 11.23 7.09
C PHE A 6 0.67 11.25 7.21
N CYS A 7 0.18 11.52 8.42
CA CYS A 7 -1.22 11.70 8.74
C CYS A 7 -1.74 12.98 8.08
N ARG A 8 -2.90 12.92 7.42
CA ARG A 8 -3.51 14.08 6.74
C ARG A 8 -4.13 15.09 7.70
N GLU A 9 -4.42 14.69 8.94
CA GLU A 9 -5.09 15.53 9.93
C GLU A 9 -4.10 16.32 10.78
N CYS A 10 -3.06 15.66 11.30
CA CYS A 10 -2.13 16.24 12.26
C CYS A 10 -0.67 16.25 11.81
N ASN A 11 -0.40 15.87 10.55
CA ASN A 11 0.93 15.84 9.93
C ASN A 11 2.00 15.03 10.70
N ASN A 12 1.58 14.09 11.56
CA ASN A 12 2.46 13.17 12.28
C ASN A 12 2.72 11.91 11.45
N ILE A 13 3.84 11.24 11.71
CA ILE A 13 4.20 9.98 11.04
C ILE A 13 3.17 8.89 11.37
N LEU A 14 2.71 8.17 10.36
CA LEU A 14 1.84 7.00 10.53
C LEU A 14 2.67 5.74 10.81
N TYR A 15 2.20 4.93 11.74
CA TYR A 15 2.86 3.69 12.15
C TYR A 15 2.13 2.46 11.59
N PRO A 16 2.85 1.40 11.20
CA PRO A 16 2.24 0.14 10.79
C PRO A 16 1.35 -0.45 11.90
N LYS A 17 0.16 -0.92 11.53
CA LYS A 17 -0.83 -1.57 12.40
C LYS A 17 -1.47 -2.73 11.65
N GLU A 18 -1.48 -3.93 12.25
CA GLU A 18 -2.09 -5.12 11.66
C GLU A 18 -3.62 -5.08 11.80
N ASP A 19 -4.36 -5.32 10.72
CA ASP A 19 -5.78 -5.67 10.75
C ASP A 19 -5.95 -7.16 10.43
N ARG A 20 -6.18 -7.96 11.47
CA ARG A 20 -6.31 -9.42 11.38
C ARG A 20 -7.59 -9.88 10.72
N ALA A 21 -8.66 -9.10 10.82
CA ALA A 21 -9.96 -9.48 10.26
C ALA A 21 -9.90 -9.45 8.73
N ASN A 22 -9.27 -8.40 8.18
CA ASN A 22 -9.11 -8.23 6.74
C ASN A 22 -7.78 -8.76 6.22
N LYS A 23 -6.87 -9.20 7.11
CA LYS A 23 -5.49 -9.64 6.79
C LYS A 23 -4.72 -8.59 5.99
N ILE A 24 -4.89 -7.32 6.34
CA ILE A 24 -4.22 -6.18 5.69
C ILE A 24 -3.34 -5.43 6.68
N LEU A 25 -2.32 -4.75 6.14
CA LEU A 25 -1.56 -3.78 6.90
C LEU A 25 -2.24 -2.40 6.80
N LEU A 26 -2.37 -1.73 7.93
CA LEU A 26 -2.82 -0.34 8.04
C LEU A 26 -1.67 0.53 8.52
N PHE A 27 -1.81 1.84 8.34
CA PHE A 27 -0.93 2.88 8.82
C PHE A 27 -1.77 3.82 9.70
N ALA A 28 -1.56 3.77 11.02
CA ALA A 28 -2.35 4.50 12.00
C ALA A 28 -1.55 5.66 12.62
N CYS A 29 -2.23 6.77 12.87
CA CYS A 29 -1.67 7.83 13.69
C CYS A 29 -1.73 7.45 15.17
N ARG A 30 -0.80 7.96 16.00
CA ARG A 30 -0.85 7.82 17.47
C ARG A 30 -1.61 8.95 18.17
N ASN A 31 -1.82 10.07 17.48
CA ASN A 31 -2.37 11.30 18.07
C ASN A 31 -3.81 11.59 17.62
N CYS A 32 -4.37 10.81 16.70
CA CYS A 32 -5.76 10.92 16.22
C CYS A 32 -6.24 9.56 15.70
N ASP A 33 -7.54 9.44 15.38
CA ASP A 33 -8.16 8.20 14.89
C ASP A 33 -7.89 7.92 13.41
N HIS A 34 -7.14 8.80 12.74
CA HIS A 34 -6.79 8.66 11.33
C HIS A 34 -6.01 7.36 11.08
N GLN A 35 -6.53 6.57 10.14
CA GLN A 35 -5.90 5.35 9.66
C GLN A 35 -5.91 5.38 8.13
N ALA A 36 -4.76 5.16 7.52
CA ALA A 36 -4.61 4.95 6.10
C ALA A 36 -4.39 3.46 5.86
N THR A 37 -5.04 2.88 4.86
CA THR A 37 -4.65 1.56 4.39
C THR A 37 -3.19 1.59 3.95
N ALA A 38 -2.43 0.52 4.21
CA ALA A 38 -1.20 0.24 3.48
C ALA A 38 -1.56 -0.14 2.03
N ARG A 39 -2.22 0.78 1.33
CA ARG A 39 -2.11 0.86 -0.11
C ARG A 39 -0.63 1.20 -0.37
N GLY A 40 0.21 0.15 -0.43
CA GLY A 40 1.01 0.00 -1.63
C GLY A 40 0.01 0.14 -2.77
N GLU A 41 0.31 1.00 -3.72
CA GLU A 41 -0.62 1.31 -4.78
C GLU A 41 -1.11 0.00 -5.41
N GLU A 42 -2.43 -0.18 -5.37
CA GLU A 42 -3.15 -1.39 -5.77
C GLU A 42 -2.93 -2.58 -4.80
N GLY A 43 -3.89 -3.51 -4.71
CA GLY A 43 -3.73 -4.69 -3.86
C GLY A 43 -2.51 -5.52 -4.26
N MET A 44 -2.39 -6.76 -3.78
CA MET A 44 -1.52 -7.73 -4.46
C MET A 44 -2.03 -7.90 -5.91
N THR A 45 -1.59 -7.02 -6.80
CA THR A 45 -2.10 -6.89 -8.16
C THR A 45 -1.22 -7.76 -9.01
N LEU A 46 -1.84 -8.72 -9.67
CA LEU A 46 -1.14 -9.58 -10.60
C LEU A 46 -0.79 -8.75 -11.82
N PHE A 47 0.48 -8.45 -11.99
CA PHE A 47 1.01 -7.94 -13.24
C PHE A 47 1.40 -9.13 -14.10
N PHE A 48 0.84 -9.18 -15.30
CA PHE A 48 1.23 -10.15 -16.30
C PHE A 48 2.24 -9.53 -17.26
N VAL A 49 3.25 -10.32 -17.65
CA VAL A 49 4.31 -9.92 -18.57
C VAL A 49 4.38 -10.95 -19.70
N CYS A 50 4.42 -10.50 -20.94
CA CYS A 50 4.57 -11.39 -22.09
C CYS A 50 5.94 -12.09 -22.05
N ALA A 51 5.96 -13.40 -22.21
CA ALA A 51 7.19 -14.22 -22.15
C ALA A 51 8.11 -14.07 -23.38
N ASN A 52 7.62 -13.49 -24.49
CA ASN A 52 8.44 -13.25 -25.68
C ASN A 52 9.44 -12.09 -25.41
N PRO A 53 10.77 -12.32 -25.51
CA PRO A 53 11.78 -11.30 -25.21
C PRO A 53 11.67 -10.01 -26.03
N SER A 54 11.03 -10.05 -27.21
CA SER A 54 10.83 -8.87 -28.07
C SER A 54 9.49 -8.14 -27.86
N CYS A 55 8.55 -8.71 -27.10
CA CYS A 55 7.17 -8.18 -27.03
C CYS A 55 6.98 -7.13 -25.91
N GLY A 56 7.65 -7.27 -24.77
CA GLY A 56 7.65 -6.26 -23.68
C GLY A 56 6.30 -5.88 -23.08
N HIS A 57 5.20 -6.48 -23.55
CA HIS A 57 3.83 -6.11 -23.17
C HIS A 57 3.54 -6.46 -21.71
N ARG A 58 2.89 -5.53 -21.01
CA ARG A 58 2.53 -5.60 -19.59
C ARG A 58 1.07 -5.21 -19.42
N TRP A 59 0.30 -5.99 -18.66
CA TRP A 59 -1.11 -5.71 -18.38
C TRP A 59 -1.50 -6.06 -16.95
N ARG A 60 -2.67 -5.55 -16.53
CA ARG A 60 -3.28 -5.74 -15.22
C ARG A 60 -4.69 -6.33 -15.38
N ASP A 61 -5.16 -7.05 -14.38
CA ASP A 61 -6.58 -7.38 -14.13
C ASP A 61 -7.13 -6.44 -13.04
#